data_AF-A0A7J2Z020-F1
#
_entry.id   AF-A0A7J2Z020-F1
#
_cell.length_a   1.000
_cell.length_b   1.000
_cell.length_c   1.000
_cell.angle_alpha   90.00
_cell.angle_beta   90.00
_cell.angle_gamma   90.00
#
_symmetry.space_group_name_H-M   'P 1'
#
loop_
_entity.id
_entity.type
_entity.pdbx_description
1 polymer ?
#
loop_
_entity_poly.entity_id
_entity_poly.type
_entity_poly.pdbx_seq_one_letter_code
_entity_poly.pdbx_strand_id
1 'polypeptide(L)'
;MNYPVETIKTDKGLKQFIKNLEPRTIILFIIDAKKYHKIHPKVLKLIIEEKCFAGIYITINKPYNTLIKYLKENGIDTKNIFFIDA
;
A
#
# COMPACT_ATOMS: atom_id res chain seq x y z
N MET A 1 -20.77 13.71 -5.25
CA MET A 1 -19.85 14.03 -4.14
C MET A 1 -18.46 14.20 -4.73
N ASN A 2 -17.83 15.36 -4.56
CA ASN A 2 -16.44 15.55 -4.95
C ASN A 2 -15.57 15.02 -3.82
N TYR A 3 -14.90 13.89 -4.05
CA TYR A 3 -13.86 13.43 -3.14
C TYR A 3 -12.61 14.28 -3.35
N PRO A 4 -11.94 14.73 -2.28
CA PRO A 4 -10.70 15.48 -2.43
C PRO A 4 -9.66 14.61 -3.14
N VAL A 5 -9.05 15.16 -4.20
CA VAL A 5 -8.00 14.49 -4.97
C VAL A 5 -6.68 15.16 -4.65
N GLU A 6 -5.71 14.38 -4.17
CA GLU A 6 -4.35 14.86 -3.90
C GLU A 6 -3.36 14.23 -4.89
N THR A 7 -2.54 15.07 -5.54
CA THR A 7 -1.47 14.60 -6.42
C THR A 7 -0.15 14.55 -5.66
N ILE A 8 0.27 13.35 -5.30
CA ILE A 8 1.53 13.11 -4.59
C ILE A 8 2.67 12.94 -5.59
N LYS A 9 3.65 13.86 -5.55
CA LYS A 9 4.77 13.90 -6.51
C LYS A 9 6.10 13.39 -5.95
N THR A 10 6.21 13.23 -4.64
CA THR A 10 7.48 12.88 -3.96
C THR A 10 7.26 11.78 -2.92
N ASP A 11 8.32 10.99 -2.67
CA ASP A 11 8.30 9.95 -1.63
C ASP A 11 8.05 10.56 -0.23
N LYS A 12 8.60 11.76 0.04
CA LYS A 12 8.33 12.51 1.27
C LYS A 12 6.87 12.92 1.40
N GLY A 13 6.26 13.38 0.30
CA GLY A 13 4.83 13.70 0.24
C GLY A 13 3.96 12.48 0.52
N LEU A 14 4.30 11.33 -0.08
CA LEU A 14 3.58 10.07 0.14
C LEU A 14 3.64 9.64 1.61
N LYS A 15 4.82 9.70 2.22
CA LYS A 15 4.99 9.37 3.63
C LYS A 15 4.18 10.30 4.54
N GLN A 16 4.20 11.61 4.27
CA GLN A 16 3.43 12.57 5.06
C GLN A 16 1.92 12.36 4.92
N PHE A 17 1.45 12.11 3.70
CA PHE A 17 0.06 11.79 3.42
C PHE A 17 -0.38 10.56 4.23
N ILE A 18 0.37 9.46 4.13
CA ILE A 18 0.07 8.22 4.86
C ILE A 18 0.07 8.45 6.36
N LYS A 19 1.07 9.18 6.90
CA LYS A 19 1.16 9.48 8.33
C LYS A 19 -0.07 10.25 8.85
N ASN A 20 -0.62 11.15 8.04
CA ASN A 20 -1.76 11.99 8.41
C ASN A 20 -3.14 11.32 8.18
N LEU A 21 -3.19 10.05 7.74
CA LEU A 21 -4.46 9.38 7.53
C LEU A 21 -5.22 9.14 8.83
N GLU A 22 -6.44 9.64 8.88
CA GLU A 22 -7.36 9.40 9.99
C GLU A 22 -7.90 7.96 9.96
N PRO A 23 -8.18 7.34 11.13
CA PRO A 23 -8.85 6.05 11.19
C PRO A 23 -10.19 6.04 10.44
N ARG A 24 -10.62 4.86 9.99
CA ARG A 24 -11.91 4.66 9.30
C ARG A 24 -12.07 5.45 7.99
N THR A 25 -10.95 5.77 7.34
CA THR A 25 -10.93 6.44 6.03
C THR A 25 -10.79 5.41 4.89
N ILE A 26 -11.48 5.66 3.77
CA ILE A 26 -11.31 4.90 2.52
C ILE A 26 -10.45 5.72 1.57
N ILE A 27 -9.42 5.10 0.99
CA ILE A 27 -8.45 5.76 0.11
C ILE A 27 -8.31 4.95 -1.16
N LEU A 28 -8.36 5.64 -2.30
CA LEU A 28 -8.06 5.07 -3.61
C LEU A 28 -6.73 5.64 -4.11
N PHE A 29 -5.75 4.76 -4.35
CA PHE A 29 -4.52 5.13 -5.02
C PHE A 29 -4.63 4.87 -6.52
N ILE A 30 -4.52 5.93 -7.33
CA ILE A 30 -4.46 5.82 -8.79
C ILE A 30 -2.99 5.96 -9.21
N ILE A 31 -2.45 4.89 -9.82
CA ILE A 31 -1.04 4.81 -10.19
C ILE A 31 -0.95 4.58 -11.70
N ASP A 32 -0.08 5.32 -12.38
CA ASP A 32 0.30 5.04 -13.76
C ASP A 32 0.82 3.60 -13.88
N ALA A 33 0.27 2.82 -14.80
CA ALA A 33 0.63 1.42 -15.03
C ALA A 33 2.15 1.24 -15.21
N LYS A 34 2.83 2.16 -15.90
CA LYS A 34 4.30 2.11 -16.11
C LYS A 34 5.09 2.21 -14.81
N LYS A 35 4.51 2.81 -13.77
CA LYS A 35 5.12 3.03 -12.45
C LYS A 35 4.61 2.06 -11.39
N TYR A 36 3.60 1.24 -11.69
CA TYR A 36 2.93 0.37 -10.72
C TYR A 36 3.92 -0.48 -9.94
N HIS A 37 4.79 -1.22 -10.63
CA HIS A 37 5.77 -2.11 -9.99
C HIS A 37 6.76 -1.40 -9.06
N LYS A 38 7.00 -0.10 -9.28
CA LYS A 38 7.88 0.74 -8.47
C LYS A 38 7.16 1.41 -7.31
N ILE A 39 5.90 1.84 -7.50
CA ILE A 39 5.16 2.65 -6.53
C ILE A 39 4.31 1.79 -5.59
N HIS A 40 3.67 0.74 -6.10
CA HIS A 40 2.86 -0.18 -5.30
C HIS A 40 3.57 -0.72 -4.04
N PRO A 41 4.81 -1.25 -4.10
CA PRO A 41 5.47 -1.79 -2.90
C PRO A 41 5.83 -0.66 -1.92
N LYS A 42 6.14 0.55 -2.41
CA LYS A 42 6.44 1.70 -1.57
C LYS A 42 5.21 2.15 -0.78
N VAL A 43 4.05 2.23 -1.44
CA VAL A 43 2.78 2.59 -0.78
C VAL A 43 2.48 1.58 0.31
N LEU A 44 2.54 0.29 -0.01
CA LEU A 44 2.24 -0.77 0.94
C LEU A 44 3.23 -0.77 2.12
N LYS A 45 4.53 -0.63 1.84
CA LYS A 45 5.57 -0.52 2.87
C LYS A 45 5.29 0.63 3.84
N LEU A 46 5.01 1.82 3.31
CA LEU A 46 4.71 3.00 4.14
C LEU A 46 3.45 2.81 4.98
N ILE A 47 2.40 2.17 4.46
CA ILE A 47 1.20 1.86 5.24
C ILE A 47 1.56 0.92 6.40
N ILE A 48 2.31 -0.14 6.12
CA ILE A 48 2.70 -1.12 7.14
C ILE A 48 3.59 -0.50 8.21
N GLU A 49 4.61 0.26 7.81
CA GLU A 49 5.61 0.82 8.70
C GLU A 49 5.11 2.07 9.45
N GLU A 50 4.50 3.03 8.76
CA GLU A 50 4.11 4.31 9.37
C GLU A 50 2.82 4.21 10.20
N LYS A 51 1.93 3.26 9.86
CA LYS A 51 0.69 3.03 10.61
C LYS A 51 0.74 1.78 11.49
N CYS A 52 1.88 1.09 11.54
CA CYS A 52 1.99 -0.21 12.20
C CYS A 52 0.84 -1.14 11.81
N PHE A 53 0.50 -1.15 10.52
CA PHE A 53 -0.74 -1.77 10.04
C PHE A 53 -0.74 -3.27 10.35
N ALA A 54 -1.74 -3.67 11.14
CA ALA A 54 -2.10 -5.07 11.34
C ALA A 54 -3.52 -5.25 10.77
N GLY A 55 -3.66 -6.11 9.78
CA GLY A 55 -4.94 -6.19 9.07
C GLY A 55 -4.94 -7.10 7.86
N ILE A 56 -5.97 -6.94 7.04
CA ILE A 56 -6.25 -7.80 5.90
C ILE A 56 -5.72 -7.15 4.61
N TYR A 57 -4.96 -7.91 3.84
CA TYR A 57 -4.59 -7.56 2.47
C TYR A 57 -5.34 -8.48 1.51
N ILE A 58 -6.18 -7.89 0.67
CA ILE A 58 -6.98 -8.63 -0.33
C ILE A 58 -6.38 -8.39 -1.71
N THR A 59 -6.15 -9.46 -2.47
CA THR A 59 -5.69 -9.37 -3.88
C THR A 59 -6.54 -10.24 -4.78
N ILE A 60 -6.79 -9.72 -5.99
CA ILE A 60 -7.54 -10.40 -7.05
C ILE A 60 -6.68 -10.78 -8.26
N ASN A 61 -5.42 -10.32 -8.28
CA ASN A 61 -4.58 -10.34 -9.47
C ASN A 61 -3.18 -10.93 -9.23
N LYS A 62 -2.87 -11.33 -7.99
CA LYS A 62 -1.58 -11.94 -7.64
C LYS A 62 -1.79 -13.10 -6.68
N PRO A 63 -1.39 -14.33 -7.05
CA PRO A 63 -1.40 -15.45 -6.12
C PRO A 63 -0.55 -15.15 -4.87
N TYR A 64 -0.99 -15.62 -3.70
CA TYR A 64 -0.35 -15.38 -2.41
C TYR A 64 1.17 -15.62 -2.43
N ASN A 65 1.62 -16.77 -2.97
CA ASN A 65 3.03 -17.14 -2.98
C ASN A 65 3.90 -16.11 -3.72
N THR A 66 3.42 -15.62 -4.86
CA THR A 66 4.11 -14.59 -5.65
C THR A 66 4.14 -13.27 -4.91
N LEU A 67 3.02 -12.91 -4.25
CA LEU A 67 2.92 -11.68 -3.48
C LEU A 67 3.87 -11.68 -2.28
N ILE A 68 3.87 -12.72 -1.45
CA ILE A 68 4.73 -12.80 -0.26
C ILE A 68 6.21 -12.76 -0.65
N LYS A 69 6.60 -13.50 -1.69
CA LYS A 69 7.98 -13.46 -2.20
C LYS A 69 8.37 -12.05 -2.59
N TYR A 70 7.51 -11.38 -3.37
CA TYR A 70 7.71 -10.00 -3.79
C TYR A 70 7.83 -9.02 -2.61
N LEU A 71 6.98 -9.14 -1.60
CA LEU A 71 7.04 -8.27 -0.42
C LEU A 71 8.31 -8.50 0.40
N LYS A 72 8.72 -9.75 0.58
CA LYS A 72 9.99 -10.09 1.26
C LYS A 72 11.21 -9.56 0.52
N GLU A 73 11.25 -9.69 -0.81
CA GLU A 73 12.32 -9.14 -1.65
C GLU A 73 12.42 -7.60 -1.56
N ASN A 74 11.32 -6.93 -1.25
CA ASN A 74 11.28 -5.48 -1.02
C ASN A 74 11.50 -5.08 0.46
N GLY A 75 11.85 -6.03 1.32
CA GLY A 75 12.13 -5.81 2.74
C GLY A 75 10.91 -5.37 3.53
N ILE A 76 9.72 -5.90 3.19
CA ILE A 76 8.47 -5.60 3.88
C ILE A 76 8.15 -6.74 4.85
N ASP A 77 8.06 -6.42 6.14
CA ASP A 77 7.63 -7.37 7.17
C ASP A 77 6.11 -7.57 7.09
N THR A 78 5.70 -8.80 6.78
CA THR A 78 4.30 -9.18 6.54
C THR A 78 3.70 -9.96 7.71
N LYS A 79 4.41 -10.12 8.82
CA LYS A 79 3.99 -10.97 9.96
C LYS A 79 2.63 -10.61 10.56
N ASN A 80 2.22 -9.34 10.44
CA ASN A 80 0.98 -8.81 11.00
C ASN A 80 -0.15 -8.67 9.96
N ILE A 81 0.03 -9.26 8.78
CA ILE A 81 -0.91 -9.11 7.66
C ILE A 81 -1.53 -10.46 7.34
N PHE A 82 -2.86 -10.50 7.34
CA PHE A 82 -3.64 -11.64 6.87
C PHE A 82 -3.94 -11.45 5.39
N PHE A 83 -3.55 -12.40 4.56
CA PHE A 83 -3.77 -12.31 3.12
C PHE A 83 -5.02 -13.11 2.73
N ILE A 84 -5.84 -12.50 1.89
CA ILE A 84 -6.94 -13.15 1.19
C ILE A 84 -6.65 -13.00 -0.29
N ASP A 85 -6.44 -14.11 -0.99
CA ASP A 85 -6.43 -14.13 -2.45
C ASP A 85 -7.74 -14.77 -2.96
N ALA A 86 -8.19 -14.29 -4.12
CA ALA A 86 -9.41 -14.72 -4.80
C ALA A 86 -9.15 -14.92 -6.29
#